data_AF-A0A8S0W4R9-F1
#
_entry.id   AF-A0A8S0W4R9-F1
#
_cell.length_a   1.000
_cell.length_b   1.000
_cell.length_c   1.000
_cell.angle_alpha   90.00
_cell.angle_beta   90.00
_cell.angle_gamma   90.00
#
_symmetry.space_group_name_H-M   'P 1'
#
loop_
_entity.id
_entity.type
_entity.pdbx_description
1 polymer ?
#
loop_
_entity_poly.entity_id
_entity_poly.type
_entity_poly.pdbx_seq_one_letter_code
_entity_poly.pdbx_strand_id
1 'polypeptide(L)'
;MGTRGLLGFIIGAQRHAAYNHYDSYPEALGEQIVAFLLSLKGPEDYNKMAGLVRKITWVDERSTPPPELQRKYSELGFSNLQVGNESLEDWYCLLHKMQGAAALPAIQSGDLVHLAESIDFLKDSLFCEWAYFIDFENQIFETWGSGKKLDEVTFRVLVEKGQDYWNTLNSDVTTPRMTPASWSRIIVQIVNQNPPTHAQFLGNRKVANVQRSYRVLVDSNVRPNHDPESSSEWAVHHNGQNMSAITHRSPEIT
;
A
#
# COMPACT_ATOMS: atom_id res chain seq x y z
N MET A 1 -9.06 4.64 17.46
CA MET A 1 -7.96 3.94 18.15
C MET A 1 -7.50 2.86 17.21
N GLY A 2 -6.31 3.01 16.62
CA GLY A 2 -5.73 1.97 15.76
C GLY A 2 -4.76 1.11 16.56
N THR A 3 -4.33 0.01 15.94
CA THR A 3 -3.38 -0.92 16.56
C THR A 3 -1.95 -0.60 16.21
N ARG A 4 -1.10 -0.66 17.23
CA ARG A 4 0.33 -0.36 17.11
C ARG A 4 1.12 -1.65 16.98
N GLY A 5 2.27 -1.54 16.35
CA GLY A 5 3.04 -2.72 16.05
C GLY A 5 4.40 -2.42 15.46
N LEU A 6 4.99 -3.46 14.86
CA LEU A 6 6.34 -3.42 14.33
C LEU A 6 6.39 -4.01 12.93
N LEU A 7 7.12 -3.34 12.04
CA LEU A 7 7.75 -3.98 10.88
C LEU A 7 9.21 -4.26 11.25
N GLY A 8 9.60 -5.53 11.22
CA GLY A 8 10.94 -5.97 11.57
C GLY A 8 11.63 -6.78 10.49
N PHE A 9 12.95 -6.85 10.61
CA PHE A 9 13.82 -7.65 9.78
C PHE A 9 14.70 -8.54 10.66
N ILE A 10 14.95 -9.76 10.18
CA ILE A 10 15.97 -10.65 10.73
C ILE A 10 17.18 -10.52 9.81
N ILE A 11 18.29 -10.03 10.36
CA ILE A 11 19.52 -9.75 9.62
C ILE A 11 20.67 -10.44 10.37
N GLY A 12 21.30 -11.45 9.77
CA GLY A 12 22.40 -12.16 10.43
C GLY A 12 22.00 -12.73 11.80
N ALA A 13 20.79 -13.28 11.90
CA ALA A 13 20.15 -13.79 13.12
C ALA A 13 19.81 -12.74 14.20
N GLN A 14 20.00 -11.44 13.95
CA GLN A 14 19.58 -10.37 14.85
C GLN A 14 18.25 -9.77 14.37
N ARG A 15 17.37 -9.44 15.33
CA ARG A 15 16.10 -8.76 15.05
C ARG A 15 16.27 -7.26 15.22
N HIS A 16 15.82 -6.55 14.21
CA HIS A 16 15.66 -5.10 14.23
C HIS A 16 14.23 -4.78 13.83
N ALA A 17 13.64 -3.72 14.40
CA ALA A 17 12.28 -3.37 14.07
C ALA A 17 12.02 -1.86 14.10
N ALA A 18 11.21 -1.40 13.17
CA ALA A 18 10.70 -0.04 13.13
C ALA A 18 9.25 -0.01 13.61
N TYR A 19 8.93 1.00 14.40
CA TYR A 19 7.59 1.24 14.92
C TYR A 19 6.58 1.53 13.80
N ASN A 20 5.37 0.99 13.96
CA ASN A 20 4.20 1.32 13.16
C ASN A 20 3.06 1.85 14.04
N HIS A 21 2.62 3.08 13.75
CA HIS A 21 1.65 3.79 14.60
C HIS A 21 0.21 3.25 14.48
N TYR A 22 -0.18 2.72 13.32
CA TYR A 22 -1.60 2.48 13.03
C TYR A 22 -1.84 1.21 12.21
N ASP A 23 -2.93 0.53 12.54
CA ASP A 23 -3.50 -0.63 11.83
C ASP A 23 -2.53 -1.78 11.60
N SER A 24 -1.93 -2.23 12.70
CA SER A 24 -0.93 -3.32 12.68
C SER A 24 -1.55 -4.72 12.60
N TYR A 25 -2.87 -4.84 12.47
CA TYR A 25 -3.56 -6.12 12.38
C TYR A 25 -3.11 -6.96 11.17
N PRO A 26 -3.28 -8.30 11.21
CA PRO A 26 -2.97 -9.18 10.10
C PRO A 26 -3.67 -8.79 8.81
N GLU A 27 -4.94 -8.37 8.88
CA GLU A 27 -5.76 -7.97 7.74
C GLU A 27 -5.42 -6.58 7.18
N ALA A 28 -4.45 -5.89 7.78
CA ALA A 28 -3.98 -4.58 7.35
C ALA A 28 -2.47 -4.61 7.09
N LEU A 29 -1.64 -4.33 8.10
CA LEU A 29 -0.19 -4.32 7.94
C LEU A 29 0.34 -5.68 7.46
N GLY A 30 -0.12 -6.77 8.07
CA GLY A 30 0.30 -8.12 7.67
C GLY A 30 0.02 -8.38 6.19
N GLU A 31 -1.22 -8.10 5.76
CA GLU A 31 -1.70 -8.23 4.39
C GLU A 31 -0.82 -7.46 3.40
N GLN A 32 -0.51 -6.20 3.71
CA GLN A 32 0.33 -5.35 2.86
C GLN A 32 1.76 -5.89 2.74
N ILE A 33 2.32 -6.42 3.83
CA ILE A 33 3.65 -7.05 3.83
C ILE A 33 3.63 -8.31 2.95
N VAL A 34 2.65 -9.19 3.11
CA VAL A 34 2.53 -10.40 2.29
C VAL A 34 2.30 -10.05 0.82
N ALA A 35 1.48 -9.05 0.52
CA ALA A 35 1.29 -8.56 -0.84
C ALA A 35 2.62 -8.08 -1.47
N PHE A 36 3.45 -7.36 -0.71
CA PHE A 36 4.80 -6.99 -1.15
C PHE A 36 5.67 -8.23 -1.40
N LEU A 37 5.72 -9.18 -0.47
CA LEU A 37 6.52 -10.40 -0.61
C LEU A 37 6.11 -11.23 -1.84
N LEU A 38 4.81 -11.32 -2.12
CA LEU A 38 4.26 -12.01 -3.30
C LEU A 38 4.53 -11.27 -4.62
N SER A 39 4.83 -9.97 -4.57
CA SER A 39 5.18 -9.18 -5.75
C SER A 39 6.62 -9.41 -6.24
N LEU A 40 7.48 -9.96 -5.38
CA LEU A 40 8.87 -10.26 -5.69
C LEU A 40 8.97 -11.46 -6.66
N LYS A 41 9.83 -11.35 -7.68
CA LYS A 41 9.90 -12.28 -8.82
C LYS A 41 10.77 -13.51 -8.58
N GLY A 42 11.20 -13.73 -7.33
CA GLY A 42 11.95 -14.92 -6.91
C GLY A 42 13.33 -14.60 -6.33
N PRO A 43 14.29 -15.54 -6.40
CA PRO A 43 15.55 -15.48 -5.65
C PRO A 43 16.39 -14.22 -5.86
N GLU A 44 16.42 -13.65 -7.08
CA GLU A 44 17.16 -12.42 -7.36
C GLU A 44 16.63 -11.23 -6.55
N ASP A 45 15.30 -11.08 -6.47
CA ASP A 45 14.66 -10.02 -5.71
C ASP A 45 14.84 -10.23 -4.20
N TYR A 46 14.78 -11.48 -3.71
CA TYR A 46 15.06 -11.79 -2.30
C TYR A 46 16.51 -11.45 -1.95
N ASN A 47 17.47 -11.82 -2.78
CA ASN A 47 18.89 -11.50 -2.58
C ASN A 47 19.14 -9.99 -2.62
N LYS A 48 18.46 -9.28 -3.54
CA LYS A 48 18.50 -7.81 -3.59
C LYS A 48 17.97 -7.21 -2.28
N MET A 49 16.79 -7.64 -1.82
CA MET A 49 16.20 -7.16 -0.58
C MET A 49 17.08 -7.48 0.62
N ALA A 50 17.61 -8.70 0.74
CA ALA A 50 18.56 -9.09 1.78
C ALA A 50 19.79 -8.15 1.80
N GLY A 51 20.32 -7.78 0.63
CA GLY A 51 21.42 -6.84 0.50
C GLY A 51 21.04 -5.40 0.89
N LEU A 52 19.81 -4.97 0.64
CA LEU A 52 19.32 -3.64 0.98
C LEU A 52 19.02 -3.50 2.47
N VAL A 53 18.34 -4.48 3.07
CA VAL A 53 18.04 -4.44 4.51
C VAL A 53 19.31 -4.49 5.36
N ARG A 54 20.35 -5.23 4.93
CA ARG A 54 21.68 -5.21 5.57
C ARG A 54 22.37 -3.84 5.54
N LYS A 55 22.00 -2.96 4.62
CA LYS A 55 22.55 -1.61 4.49
C LYS A 55 21.76 -0.55 5.26
N ILE A 56 20.63 -0.92 5.87
CA ILE A 56 19.85 0.01 6.67
C ILE A 56 20.69 0.41 7.89
N THR A 57 20.83 1.71 8.08
CA THR A 57 21.35 2.29 9.32
C THR A 57 20.21 2.37 10.33
N TRP A 58 20.30 1.57 11.38
CA TRP A 58 19.38 1.62 12.51
C TRP A 58 19.76 2.78 13.43
N VAL A 59 18.88 3.78 13.54
CA VAL A 59 19.11 5.00 14.30
C VAL A 59 18.37 4.97 15.63
N ASP A 60 18.92 5.61 16.65
CA ASP A 60 18.18 5.87 17.89
C ASP A 60 17.07 6.89 17.60
N GLU A 61 15.82 6.51 17.85
CA GLU A 61 14.64 7.38 17.67
C GLU A 61 14.78 8.70 18.46
N ARG A 62 15.50 8.69 19.58
CA ARG A 62 15.71 9.86 20.44
C ARG A 62 16.83 10.78 19.95
N SER A 63 17.60 10.34 18.97
CA SER A 63 18.66 11.17 18.37
C SER A 63 18.07 12.17 17.37
N THR A 64 18.80 13.27 17.14
CA THR A 64 18.43 14.24 16.11
C THR A 64 18.94 13.77 14.74
N PRO A 65 18.07 13.64 13.72
CA PRO A 65 18.51 13.39 12.35
C PRO A 65 19.44 14.51 11.86
N PRO A 66 20.58 14.19 11.24
CA PRO A 66 21.43 15.20 10.61
C PRO A 66 20.68 16.03 9.56
N PRO A 67 20.98 17.34 9.40
CA PRO A 67 20.25 18.24 8.50
C PRO A 67 20.18 17.76 7.04
N GLU A 68 21.18 17.03 6.56
CA GLU A 68 21.17 16.42 5.23
C GLU A 68 20.12 15.32 5.08
N LEU A 69 19.89 14.52 6.13
CA LEU A 69 18.86 13.48 6.14
C LEU A 69 17.46 14.08 6.30
N GLN A 70 17.34 15.14 7.11
CA GLN A 70 16.10 15.93 7.20
C GLN A 70 15.67 16.40 5.81
N ARG A 71 16.58 17.09 5.09
CA ARG A 71 16.33 17.57 3.73
C ARG A 71 15.96 16.42 2.78
N LYS A 72 16.78 15.37 2.74
CA LYS A 72 16.57 14.21 1.85
C LYS A 72 15.18 13.61 2.03
N TYR A 73 14.81 13.28 3.26
CA TYR A 73 13.54 12.58 3.51
C TYR A 73 12.32 13.49 3.42
N SER A 74 12.47 14.80 3.70
CA SER A 74 11.43 15.77 3.39
C SER A 74 11.20 15.94 1.88
N GLU A 75 12.25 16.00 1.07
CA GLU A 75 12.15 16.10 -0.40
C GLU A 75 11.52 14.85 -1.02
N LEU A 76 11.80 13.67 -0.46
CA LEU A 76 11.13 12.40 -0.83
C LEU A 76 9.70 12.31 -0.29
N GLY A 77 9.25 13.29 0.50
CA GLY A 77 7.89 13.35 1.02
C GLY A 77 7.60 12.37 2.15
N PHE A 78 8.61 11.82 2.82
CA PHE A 78 8.47 10.82 3.90
C PHE A 78 7.98 11.44 5.21
N SER A 79 8.25 12.73 5.41
CA SER A 79 7.90 13.42 6.65
C SER A 79 6.42 13.74 6.77
N ASN A 80 5.95 13.78 8.02
CA ASN A 80 4.66 14.36 8.41
C ASN A 80 4.87 15.25 9.64
N LEU A 81 4.64 16.57 9.49
CA LEU A 81 4.76 17.55 10.58
C LEU A 81 3.45 17.79 11.32
N GLN A 82 2.37 17.06 10.99
CA GLN A 82 1.08 17.14 11.69
C GLN A 82 0.95 16.09 12.80
N VAL A 83 2.08 15.52 13.25
CA VAL A 83 2.14 14.44 14.25
C VAL A 83 3.34 14.66 15.16
N GLY A 84 3.36 14.00 16.32
CA GLY A 84 4.51 13.97 17.22
C GLY A 84 4.92 15.37 17.69
N ASN A 85 6.22 15.66 17.62
CA ASN A 85 6.78 16.97 17.98
C ASN A 85 6.72 18.01 16.85
N GLU A 86 6.08 17.68 15.73
CA GLU A 86 5.91 18.60 14.59
C GLU A 86 7.24 19.14 14.03
N SER A 87 8.32 18.35 14.13
CA SER A 87 9.68 18.78 13.78
C SER A 87 10.41 17.77 12.88
N LEU A 88 11.21 18.26 11.94
CA LEU A 88 12.12 17.43 11.14
C LEU A 88 13.32 16.92 11.95
N GLU A 89 13.57 17.49 13.13
CA GLU A 89 14.58 17.04 14.08
C GLU A 89 14.14 15.81 14.88
N ASP A 90 12.93 15.30 14.62
CA ASP A 90 12.36 14.10 15.22
C ASP A 90 12.25 12.99 14.15
N TRP A 91 12.95 11.87 14.37
CA TRP A 91 12.89 10.71 13.47
C TRP A 91 11.47 10.20 13.24
N TYR A 92 10.62 10.26 14.27
CA TYR A 92 9.23 9.83 14.18
C TYR A 92 8.46 10.66 13.14
N CYS A 93 8.60 12.00 13.20
CA CYS A 93 7.97 12.91 12.25
C CYS A 93 8.63 12.81 10.86
N LEU A 94 9.96 12.69 10.80
CA LEU A 94 10.73 12.67 9.57
C LEU A 94 10.45 11.43 8.70
N LEU A 95 10.29 10.26 9.33
CA LEU A 95 10.03 8.98 8.65
C LEU A 95 8.59 8.51 8.77
N HIS A 96 7.68 9.35 9.27
CA HIS A 96 6.32 8.96 9.65
C HIS A 96 5.57 8.18 8.55
N LYS A 97 5.63 8.65 7.30
CA LYS A 97 4.88 8.02 6.19
C LYS A 97 5.51 6.71 5.72
N MET A 98 6.73 6.41 6.14
CA MET A 98 7.43 5.15 5.86
C MET A 98 7.22 4.11 6.97
N GLN A 99 6.35 4.35 7.95
CA GLN A 99 6.00 3.33 8.92
C GLN A 99 5.24 2.17 8.27
N GLY A 100 5.44 0.96 8.82
CA GLY A 100 4.80 -0.25 8.32
C GLY A 100 5.21 -0.62 6.89
N ALA A 101 4.28 -1.19 6.12
CA ALA A 101 4.58 -1.78 4.81
C ALA A 101 5.08 -0.76 3.77
N ALA A 102 4.84 0.54 3.96
CA ALA A 102 5.34 1.59 3.07
C ALA A 102 6.88 1.65 3.01
N ALA A 103 7.57 1.20 4.06
CA ALA A 103 9.03 1.09 4.06
C ALA A 103 9.55 0.12 2.99
N LEU A 104 8.85 -0.97 2.70
CA LEU A 104 9.33 -2.07 1.86
C LEU A 104 9.67 -1.64 0.42
N PRO A 105 8.76 -0.98 -0.33
CA PRO A 105 9.10 -0.46 -1.65
C PRO A 105 10.15 0.66 -1.61
N ALA A 106 10.15 1.51 -0.57
CA ALA A 106 11.15 2.57 -0.41
C ALA A 106 12.56 2.03 -0.13
N ILE A 107 12.66 0.90 0.59
CA ILE A 107 13.91 0.15 0.74
C ILE A 107 14.30 -0.47 -0.60
N GLN A 108 13.34 -1.09 -1.31
CA GLN A 108 13.58 -1.76 -2.59
C GLN A 108 14.11 -0.81 -3.69
N SER A 109 13.65 0.45 -3.70
CA SER A 109 14.15 1.50 -4.60
C SER A 109 15.52 2.03 -4.19
N GLY A 110 15.88 1.91 -2.91
CA GLY A 110 17.10 2.46 -2.31
C GLY A 110 16.92 3.88 -1.75
N ASP A 111 15.70 4.41 -1.74
CA ASP A 111 15.42 5.75 -1.23
C ASP A 111 15.47 5.79 0.30
N LEU A 112 14.99 4.73 0.96
CA LEU A 112 15.01 4.56 2.41
C LEU A 112 16.18 3.67 2.85
N VAL A 113 17.13 4.27 3.57
CA VAL A 113 18.32 3.58 4.09
C VAL A 113 18.55 3.81 5.59
N HIS A 114 17.58 4.45 6.27
CA HIS A 114 17.58 4.64 7.72
C HIS A 114 16.22 4.25 8.28
N LEU A 115 16.21 3.56 9.42
CA LEU A 115 15.00 3.27 10.18
C LEU A 115 15.30 3.49 11.66
N ALA A 116 14.34 4.08 12.38
CA ALA A 116 14.43 4.20 13.83
C ALA A 116 14.28 2.82 14.47
N GLU A 117 15.23 2.44 15.33
CA GLU A 117 15.19 1.18 16.05
C GLU A 117 14.14 1.23 17.16
N SER A 118 13.29 0.22 17.21
CA SER A 118 12.17 0.11 18.13
C SER A 118 11.89 -1.34 18.55
N ILE A 119 12.85 -2.26 18.38
CA ILE A 119 12.68 -3.68 18.75
C ILE A 119 12.23 -3.91 20.20
N ASP A 120 12.62 -3.03 21.13
CA ASP A 120 12.21 -3.13 22.52
C ASP A 120 10.70 -2.95 22.73
N PHE A 121 9.99 -2.31 21.80
CA PHE A 121 8.54 -2.18 21.84
C PHE A 121 7.84 -3.54 21.79
N LEU A 122 8.47 -4.57 21.21
CA LEU A 122 7.94 -5.95 21.21
C LEU A 122 7.71 -6.49 22.63
N LYS A 123 8.49 -6.02 23.61
CA LYS A 123 8.37 -6.40 25.03
C LYS A 123 7.16 -5.77 25.71
N ASP A 124 6.63 -4.68 25.14
CA ASP A 124 5.42 -4.03 25.62
C ASP A 124 4.18 -4.77 25.07
N SER A 125 3.95 -6.00 25.56
CA SER A 125 2.88 -6.86 25.04
C SER A 125 1.46 -6.28 25.17
N LEU A 126 1.29 -5.23 25.98
CA LEU A 126 0.02 -4.53 26.14
C LEU A 126 -0.22 -3.54 24.99
N PHE A 127 0.83 -2.89 24.48
CA PHE A 127 0.72 -1.87 23.44
C PHE A 127 1.26 -2.29 22.07
N CYS A 128 2.22 -3.21 22.02
CA CYS A 128 2.65 -3.87 20.81
C CYS A 128 1.74 -5.08 20.56
N GLU A 129 0.64 -4.80 19.87
CA GLU A 129 -0.39 -5.79 19.61
C GLU A 129 0.07 -6.79 18.55
N TRP A 130 0.79 -6.32 17.53
CA TRP A 130 1.28 -7.13 16.41
C TRP A 130 2.70 -6.76 15.98
N ALA A 131 3.46 -7.75 15.54
CA ALA A 131 4.76 -7.52 14.93
C ALA A 131 5.01 -8.54 13.80
N TYR A 132 5.70 -8.09 12.76
CA TYR A 132 6.01 -8.92 11.60
C TYR A 132 7.50 -8.87 11.33
N PHE A 133 8.15 -10.02 11.27
CA PHE A 133 9.59 -10.10 10.97
C PHE A 133 9.82 -10.79 9.64
N ILE A 134 10.61 -10.14 8.78
CA ILE A 134 10.97 -10.66 7.47
C ILE A 134 12.45 -11.04 7.48
N ASP A 135 12.74 -12.29 7.20
CA ASP A 135 14.08 -12.79 6.95
C ASP A 135 14.23 -13.06 5.45
N PHE A 136 14.87 -12.14 4.71
CA PHE A 136 15.12 -12.34 3.29
C PHE A 136 16.26 -13.34 3.02
N GLU A 137 17.16 -13.57 3.98
CA GLU A 137 18.29 -14.50 3.85
C GLU A 137 17.79 -15.95 3.89
N ASN A 138 16.95 -16.25 4.88
CA ASN A 138 16.37 -17.58 5.10
C ASN A 138 14.98 -17.72 4.46
N GLN A 139 14.43 -16.65 3.90
CA GLN A 139 13.12 -16.58 3.25
C GLN A 139 11.98 -16.98 4.20
N ILE A 140 12.02 -16.41 5.41
CA ILE A 140 11.06 -16.67 6.49
C ILE A 140 10.28 -15.39 6.79
N PHE A 141 9.00 -15.57 7.08
CA PHE A 141 8.10 -14.55 7.59
C PHE A 141 7.54 -14.99 8.94
N GLU A 142 7.81 -14.24 9.99
CA GLU A 142 7.25 -14.49 11.33
C GLU A 142 6.11 -13.52 11.64
N THR A 143 5.01 -14.04 12.18
CA THR A 143 3.91 -13.25 12.73
C THR A 143 3.94 -13.35 14.25
N TRP A 144 3.88 -12.21 14.92
CA TRP A 144 3.87 -12.10 16.37
C TRP A 144 2.64 -11.33 16.83
N GLY A 145 2.07 -11.75 17.96
CA GLY A 145 0.96 -11.07 18.62
C GLY A 145 1.18 -11.01 20.12
N SER A 146 0.94 -9.84 20.72
CA SER A 146 1.12 -9.59 22.16
C SER A 146 2.48 -10.09 22.70
N GLY A 147 3.56 -9.81 21.97
CA GLY A 147 4.93 -10.18 22.33
C GLY A 147 5.28 -11.68 22.18
N LYS A 148 4.40 -12.50 21.59
CA LYS A 148 4.63 -13.93 21.36
C LYS A 148 4.63 -14.26 19.87
N LYS A 149 5.53 -15.14 19.43
CA LYS A 149 5.50 -15.66 18.07
C LYS A 149 4.26 -16.56 17.91
N LEU A 150 3.42 -16.23 16.95
CA LEU A 150 2.20 -16.97 16.63
C LEU A 150 2.41 -17.91 15.45
N ASP A 151 3.14 -17.45 14.43
CA ASP A 151 3.38 -18.23 13.22
C ASP A 151 4.75 -17.94 12.60
N GLU A 152 5.23 -18.90 11.83
CA GLU A 152 6.45 -18.83 11.03
C GLU A 152 6.25 -19.60 9.73
N VAL A 153 6.42 -18.91 8.59
CA VAL A 153 6.26 -19.53 7.28
C VAL A 153 7.39 -19.16 6.34
N THR A 154 7.68 -20.06 5.40
CA THR A 154 8.61 -19.77 4.31
C THR A 154 7.93 -18.95 3.22
N PHE A 155 8.69 -18.16 2.47
CA PHE A 155 8.18 -17.44 1.30
C PHE A 155 7.59 -18.38 0.26
N ARG A 156 8.16 -19.59 0.14
CA ARG A 156 7.59 -20.63 -0.73
C ARG A 156 6.16 -20.98 -0.31
N VAL A 157 5.93 -21.23 0.98
CA VAL A 157 4.58 -21.54 1.49
C VAL A 157 3.65 -20.34 1.31
N LEU A 158 4.13 -19.11 1.51
CA LEU A 158 3.34 -17.91 1.22
C LEU A 158 2.93 -17.82 -0.25
N VAL A 159 3.84 -18.12 -1.19
CA VAL A 159 3.53 -18.13 -2.63
C VAL A 159 2.54 -19.25 -2.99
N GLU A 160 2.68 -20.43 -2.40
CA GLU A 160 1.79 -21.58 -2.63
C GLU A 160 0.38 -21.33 -2.09
N LYS A 161 0.27 -20.75 -0.88
CA LYS A 161 -1.03 -20.46 -0.24
C LYS A 161 -1.65 -19.14 -0.68
N GLY A 162 -0.84 -18.19 -1.15
CA GLY A 162 -1.26 -16.86 -1.53
C GLY A 162 -2.15 -16.20 -0.46
N GLN A 163 -3.34 -15.79 -0.87
CA GLN A 163 -4.32 -15.11 -0.02
C GLN A 163 -4.93 -16.01 1.08
N ASP A 164 -4.90 -17.34 0.90
CA ASP A 164 -5.49 -18.28 1.88
C ASP A 164 -4.64 -18.44 3.15
N TYR A 165 -3.43 -17.88 3.15
CA TYR A 165 -2.57 -17.85 4.33
C TYR A 165 -3.28 -17.21 5.53
N TRP A 166 -3.91 -16.04 5.34
CA TRP A 166 -4.60 -15.32 6.43
C TRP A 166 -5.86 -16.03 6.93
N ASN A 167 -6.54 -16.77 6.06
CA ASN A 167 -7.70 -17.57 6.46
C ASN A 167 -7.31 -18.66 7.49
N THR A 168 -6.07 -19.12 7.47
CA THR A 168 -5.54 -20.14 8.40
C THR A 168 -5.10 -19.51 9.73
N LEU A 169 -4.57 -18.29 9.70
CA LEU A 169 -4.19 -17.54 10.91
C LEU A 169 -5.42 -17.08 11.72
N ASN A 170 -6.52 -16.78 11.03
CA ASN A 170 -7.77 -16.29 11.62
C ASN A 170 -8.76 -17.40 12.02
N SER A 171 -8.50 -18.67 11.72
CA SER A 171 -9.35 -19.75 12.24
C SER A 171 -9.23 -19.94 13.76
N ASP A 172 -8.20 -19.34 14.38
CA ASP A 172 -8.00 -19.33 15.83
C ASP A 172 -8.34 -17.97 16.50
N VAL A 173 -8.67 -16.91 15.74
CA VAL A 173 -9.00 -15.58 16.30
C VAL A 173 -10.16 -14.93 15.53
N THR A 174 -11.26 -14.63 16.22
CA THR A 174 -12.51 -14.11 15.64
C THR A 174 -12.41 -12.64 15.22
N THR A 175 -12.12 -12.34 13.95
CA THR A 175 -12.25 -11.00 13.33
C THR A 175 -12.89 -11.04 11.92
N PRO A 176 -13.52 -9.95 11.43
CA PRO A 176 -14.36 -9.96 10.24
C PRO A 176 -13.58 -9.98 8.92
N ARG A 177 -14.11 -10.69 7.92
CA ARG A 177 -13.51 -10.92 6.59
C ARG A 177 -13.58 -9.70 5.65
N MET A 178 -12.55 -9.51 4.82
CA MET A 178 -12.50 -8.51 3.74
C MET A 178 -12.76 -9.15 2.36
N THR A 179 -13.28 -8.38 1.39
CA THR A 179 -13.74 -8.92 0.09
C THR A 179 -12.70 -8.77 -1.04
N PRO A 180 -12.71 -9.64 -2.07
CA PRO A 180 -11.79 -9.58 -3.22
C PRO A 180 -11.78 -8.26 -4.02
N ALA A 181 -12.84 -7.45 -3.92
CA ALA A 181 -12.92 -6.15 -4.59
C ALA A 181 -12.05 -5.07 -3.91
N SER A 182 -11.90 -5.13 -2.59
CA SER A 182 -10.99 -4.23 -1.86
C SER A 182 -9.53 -4.55 -2.17
N TRP A 183 -9.20 -5.83 -2.33
CA TRP A 183 -7.87 -6.32 -2.72
C TRP A 183 -7.38 -5.78 -4.06
N SER A 184 -8.23 -5.78 -5.08
CA SER A 184 -7.87 -5.28 -6.40
C SER A 184 -7.56 -3.77 -6.37
N ARG A 185 -8.22 -3.00 -5.49
CA ARG A 185 -7.97 -1.57 -5.32
C ARG A 185 -6.63 -1.29 -4.63
N ILE A 186 -6.26 -2.07 -3.63
CA ILE A 186 -4.97 -1.92 -2.92
C ILE A 186 -3.80 -2.21 -3.86
N ILE A 187 -3.87 -3.30 -4.63
CA ILE A 187 -2.83 -3.63 -5.63
C ILE A 187 -2.69 -2.52 -6.68
N VAL A 188 -3.82 -2.00 -7.20
CA VAL A 188 -3.81 -0.89 -8.15
C VAL A 188 -3.21 0.37 -7.53
N GLN A 189 -3.49 0.66 -6.26
CA GLN A 189 -2.94 1.82 -5.56
C GLN A 189 -1.41 1.71 -5.36
N ILE A 190 -0.91 0.53 -5.01
CA ILE A 190 0.53 0.26 -4.86
C ILE A 190 1.26 0.37 -6.21
N VAL A 191 0.67 -0.19 -7.29
CA VAL A 191 1.25 -0.14 -8.63
C VAL A 191 1.21 1.27 -9.23
N ASN A 192 0.14 2.04 -9.01
CA ASN A 192 0.03 3.41 -9.51
C ASN A 192 0.98 4.39 -8.82
N GLN A 193 1.38 4.10 -7.58
CA GLN A 193 2.39 4.89 -6.88
C GLN A 193 3.81 4.65 -7.43
N ASN A 194 4.04 3.57 -8.18
CA ASN A 194 5.34 3.24 -8.79
C ASN A 194 5.18 2.57 -10.17
N PRO A 195 4.88 3.32 -11.25
CA PRO A 195 4.70 2.73 -12.58
C PRO A 195 6.01 2.16 -13.14
N PRO A 196 6.00 0.95 -13.76
CA PRO A 196 7.19 0.36 -14.34
C PRO A 196 7.71 1.17 -15.54
N THR A 197 9.02 1.36 -15.64
CA THR A 197 9.64 2.07 -16.77
C THR A 197 9.65 1.22 -18.05
N HIS A 198 9.61 1.93 -19.19
CA HIS A 198 9.44 1.41 -20.56
C HIS A 198 10.42 0.28 -20.96
N ALA A 199 11.54 0.13 -20.25
CA ALA A 199 12.56 -0.90 -20.51
C ALA A 199 12.17 -2.32 -20.08
N GLN A 200 11.09 -2.51 -19.30
CA GLN A 200 10.67 -3.83 -18.80
C GLN A 200 9.65 -4.56 -19.70
N PHE A 201 9.26 -3.97 -20.85
CA PHE A 201 8.06 -4.38 -21.59
C PHE A 201 8.23 -5.50 -22.63
N LEU A 202 9.45 -5.89 -23.03
CA LEU A 202 9.63 -6.77 -24.20
C LEU A 202 9.83 -8.27 -23.88
N GLY A 203 9.43 -8.74 -22.69
CA GLY A 203 9.85 -10.07 -22.22
C GLY A 203 8.82 -11.20 -22.20
N ASN A 204 7.51 -10.96 -22.01
CA ASN A 204 6.66 -12.07 -21.56
C ASN A 204 5.20 -12.03 -22.04
N ARG A 205 4.84 -13.00 -22.89
CA ARG A 205 3.47 -13.24 -23.40
C ARG A 205 2.41 -13.51 -22.32
N LYS A 206 2.81 -13.79 -21.07
CA LYS A 206 1.87 -13.94 -19.92
C LYS A 206 1.31 -12.60 -19.41
N VAL A 207 1.99 -11.48 -19.66
CA VAL A 207 1.52 -10.12 -19.28
C VAL A 207 0.37 -9.65 -20.19
N ALA A 208 0.27 -10.20 -21.40
CA ALA A 208 -0.82 -9.89 -22.33
C ALA A 208 -2.20 -10.32 -21.81
N ASN A 209 -2.29 -11.34 -20.97
CA ASN A 209 -3.56 -11.77 -20.36
C ASN A 209 -4.03 -10.85 -19.24
N VAL A 210 -3.11 -10.22 -18.51
CA VAL A 210 -3.43 -9.18 -17.51
C VAL A 210 -3.89 -7.90 -18.21
N GLN A 211 -3.26 -7.54 -19.34
CA GLN A 211 -3.71 -6.42 -20.18
C GLN A 211 -5.08 -6.66 -20.84
N ARG A 212 -5.43 -7.90 -21.19
CA ARG A 212 -6.75 -8.21 -21.77
C ARG A 212 -7.87 -7.97 -20.77
N SER A 213 -7.64 -8.30 -19.49
CA SER A 213 -8.55 -7.95 -18.39
C SER A 213 -8.57 -6.45 -18.11
N TYR A 214 -7.43 -5.76 -18.26
CA TYR A 214 -7.30 -4.30 -18.11
C TYR A 214 -8.09 -3.52 -19.18
N ARG A 215 -8.03 -3.94 -20.46
CA ARG A 215 -8.72 -3.25 -21.56
C ARG A 215 -10.24 -3.42 -21.47
N VAL A 216 -10.70 -4.60 -21.07
CA VAL A 216 -12.13 -4.88 -20.85
C VAL A 216 -12.71 -4.06 -19.69
N LEU A 217 -11.94 -3.79 -18.64
CA LEU A 217 -12.38 -2.99 -17.48
C LEU A 217 -12.36 -1.47 -17.75
N VAL A 218 -11.47 -0.99 -18.62
CA VAL A 218 -11.41 0.43 -19.00
C VAL A 218 -12.51 0.76 -20.01
N ASP A 219 -12.79 -0.12 -20.98
CA ASP A 219 -13.85 0.09 -21.99
C ASP A 219 -15.27 -0.04 -21.41
N SER A 220 -15.47 -0.83 -20.33
CA SER A 220 -16.77 -0.94 -19.65
C SER A 220 -17.14 0.27 -18.78
N ASN A 221 -16.19 1.15 -18.48
CA ASN A 221 -16.38 2.33 -17.62
C ASN A 221 -16.56 3.64 -18.40
N VAL A 222 -16.63 3.59 -19.73
CA VAL A 222 -17.02 4.75 -20.54
C VAL A 222 -18.51 4.65 -20.86
N ARG A 223 -19.34 5.27 -20.00
CA ARG A 223 -20.66 5.76 -20.40
C ARG A 223 -20.72 7.28 -20.20
N PRO A 224 -21.43 8.01 -21.07
CA PRO A 224 -21.36 9.46 -21.14
C PRO A 224 -22.12 10.10 -19.97
N ASN A 225 -21.54 11.15 -19.39
CA ASN A 225 -22.22 12.03 -18.45
C ASN A 225 -23.45 12.67 -19.13
N HIS A 226 -24.64 12.31 -18.64
CA HIS A 226 -25.82 13.15 -18.72
C HIS A 226 -26.30 13.38 -17.29
N ASP A 227 -26.09 14.60 -16.79
CA ASP A 227 -26.69 15.11 -15.54
C ASP A 227 -28.15 15.50 -15.78
N PRO A 228 -29.09 15.08 -14.92
CA PRO A 228 -30.35 15.77 -14.74
C PRO A 228 -30.41 16.51 -13.39
N GLU A 229 -30.96 17.72 -13.46
CA GLU A 229 -31.66 18.45 -12.38
C GLU A 229 -30.84 19.23 -11.35
N SER A 230 -30.59 20.50 -11.67
CA SER A 230 -30.81 21.60 -10.72
C SER A 230 -32.11 22.32 -11.11
N SER A 231 -33.15 22.16 -10.31
CA SER A 231 -34.41 22.90 -10.44
C SER A 231 -34.76 23.56 -9.12
N SER A 232 -34.63 24.89 -9.07
CA SER A 232 -35.66 25.77 -8.55
C SER A 232 -35.20 27.20 -8.76
N GLU A 233 -35.91 27.99 -9.57
CA GLU A 233 -36.65 29.14 -9.03
C GLU A 233 -37.38 30.01 -10.10
N TRP A 234 -38.71 30.11 -9.88
CA TRP A 234 -39.70 31.17 -10.21
C TRP A 234 -40.30 31.43 -11.62
N ALA A 235 -41.64 31.31 -11.60
CA ALA A 235 -42.66 32.25 -12.10
C ALA A 235 -43.28 32.06 -13.51
N VAL A 236 -44.43 31.39 -13.46
CA VAL A 236 -45.70 31.56 -14.20
C VAL A 236 -45.99 33.00 -14.70
N HIS A 237 -46.29 33.18 -15.99
CA HIS A 237 -47.62 33.63 -16.48
C HIS A 237 -47.76 33.76 -18.01
N HIS A 238 -48.96 33.34 -18.47
CA HIS A 238 -49.74 33.77 -19.64
C HIS A 238 -49.71 33.00 -20.98
N ASN A 239 -50.77 32.18 -21.12
CA ASN A 239 -51.67 31.96 -22.27
C ASN A 239 -51.49 32.88 -23.49
N GLY A 240 -51.71 32.30 -24.68
CA GLY A 240 -52.35 33.03 -25.77
C GLY A 240 -52.11 32.53 -27.20
N GLN A 241 -52.91 31.55 -27.62
CA GLN A 241 -53.59 31.45 -28.92
C GLN A 241 -52.85 31.60 -30.28
N ASN A 242 -53.10 30.56 -31.09
CA ASN A 242 -53.58 30.54 -32.48
C ASN A 242 -52.68 30.83 -33.70
N MET A 243 -52.72 29.82 -34.60
CA MET A 243 -52.88 29.88 -36.08
C MET A 243 -51.79 30.62 -36.87
N SER A 244 -51.25 30.18 -38.01
CA SER A 244 -51.69 29.28 -39.09
C SER A 244 -50.41 29.02 -39.93
N ALA A 245 -50.13 27.79 -40.37
CA ALA A 245 -50.39 27.27 -41.72
C ALA A 245 -49.29 27.54 -42.78
N ILE A 246 -49.09 26.51 -43.63
CA ILE A 246 -48.57 26.54 -45.02
C ILE A 246 -47.02 26.60 -45.14
N THR A 247 -46.27 25.74 -45.87
CA THR A 247 -46.52 24.58 -46.74
C THR A 247 -45.17 23.88 -47.05
N HIS A 248 -45.26 22.59 -47.38
CA HIS A 248 -44.36 21.74 -48.19
C HIS A 248 -43.22 22.39 -49.01
N ARG A 249 -42.04 21.73 -49.04
CA ARG A 249 -41.64 20.76 -50.09
C ARG A 249 -40.28 20.11 -49.78
N SER A 250 -40.21 18.80 -49.99
CA SER A 250 -38.97 18.00 -50.07
C SER A 250 -38.43 17.99 -51.54
N PRO A 251 -37.49 17.10 -51.93
CA PRO A 251 -36.07 17.40 -52.18
C PRO A 251 -35.63 17.07 -53.63
N GLU A 252 -34.34 17.22 -53.95
CA GLU A 252 -33.53 16.56 -55.02
C GLU A 252 -32.21 17.36 -55.09
N ILE A 253 -30.96 16.86 -55.04
CA ILE A 253 -30.25 15.75 -55.71
C ILE A 253 -30.57 15.66 -57.21
N THR A 254 -29.94 16.50 -58.04
CA THR A 254 -28.73 16.18 -58.82
C THR A 254 -28.11 17.47 -59.35
#